data_AF-A0A3D1DRC4-F1
#
_entry.id   AF-A0A3D1DRC4-F1
#
_cell.length_a   1.000
_cell.length_b   1.000
_cell.length_c   1.000
_cell.angle_alpha   90.00
_cell.angle_beta   90.00
_cell.angle_gamma   90.00
#
_symmetry.space_group_name_H-M   'P 1'
#
loop_
_entity.id
_entity.type
_entity.pdbx_description
1 polymer ?
#
loop_
_entity_poly.entity_id
_entity_poly.type
_entity_poly.pdbx_seq_one_letter_code
_entity_poly.pdbx_strand_id
1 'polypeptide(L)'
;MYLKMAKRFLLETDKRLAWKFFRIMGLGGVRSVMKYRSRLKRGEFFPPFLYVSIINSCNLRCQGCWVDVSAKQERIDIEAMSKLITEAQAMGNVFFGIVGGEPFMHPEILEIFRRHPKCYFQVFTNGHFITSEVAGELRRLGNVTPLISVEGTEIIS
;
A
#
# COMPACT_ATOMS: atom_id res chain seq x y z
N MET A 1 6.27 10.29 -27.73
CA MET A 1 6.31 9.40 -26.53
C MET A 1 5.05 9.54 -25.68
N TYR A 2 4.72 10.74 -25.18
CA TYR A 2 3.56 10.96 -24.29
C TYR A 2 2.19 10.60 -24.90
N LEU A 3 1.94 10.93 -26.16
CA LEU A 3 0.69 10.55 -26.84
C LEU A 3 0.49 9.03 -26.90
N LYS A 4 1.56 8.26 -27.09
CA LYS A 4 1.52 6.78 -27.09
C LYS A 4 1.18 6.27 -25.69
N MET A 5 1.82 6.80 -24.64
CA MET A 5 1.51 6.42 -23.25
C MET A 5 0.09 6.81 -22.84
N ALA A 6 -0.36 8.01 -23.21
CA ALA A 6 -1.73 8.46 -22.97
C ALA A 6 -2.75 7.56 -23.68
N LYS A 7 -2.51 7.23 -24.96
CA LYS A 7 -3.34 6.28 -25.71
C LYS A 7 -3.41 4.92 -25.03
N ARG A 8 -2.29 4.35 -24.57
CA ARG A 8 -2.26 3.07 -23.85
C ARG A 8 -3.01 3.17 -22.52
N PHE A 9 -2.80 4.24 -21.75
CA PHE A 9 -3.54 4.45 -20.51
C PHE A 9 -5.06 4.55 -20.74
N LEU A 10 -5.46 5.19 -21.84
CA LEU A 10 -6.86 5.34 -22.23
C LEU A 10 -7.47 4.11 -22.90
N LEU A 11 -6.70 3.18 -23.47
CA LEU A 11 -7.26 2.04 -24.19
C LEU A 11 -6.99 0.69 -23.52
N GLU A 12 -5.85 0.53 -22.83
CA GLU A 12 -5.40 -0.75 -22.26
C GLU A 12 -5.68 -0.85 -20.75
N THR A 13 -5.73 0.27 -20.03
CA THR A 13 -5.99 0.25 -18.58
C THR A 13 -7.43 -0.13 -18.27
N ASP A 14 -7.60 -1.10 -17.37
CA ASP A 14 -8.89 -1.49 -16.81
C ASP A 14 -9.61 -0.27 -16.19
N LYS A 15 -10.75 0.12 -16.78
CA LYS A 15 -11.48 1.34 -16.42
C LYS A 15 -12.02 1.34 -15.01
N ARG A 16 -12.38 0.16 -14.49
CA ARG A 16 -12.81 0.02 -13.10
C ARG A 16 -11.65 0.32 -12.15
N LEU A 17 -10.45 -0.14 -12.47
CA LEU A 17 -9.25 0.14 -11.68
C LEU A 17 -8.84 1.61 -11.75
N ALA A 18 -8.82 2.17 -12.96
CA ALA A 18 -8.53 3.59 -13.16
C ALA A 18 -9.49 4.49 -12.37
N TRP A 19 -10.80 4.16 -12.41
CA TRP A 19 -11.82 4.86 -11.62
C TRP A 19 -11.64 4.67 -10.11
N LYS A 20 -11.39 3.45 -9.63
CA LYS A 20 -11.11 3.20 -8.21
C LYS A 20 -9.89 3.98 -7.73
N PHE A 21 -8.80 3.99 -8.49
CA PHE A 21 -7.60 4.78 -8.21
C PHE A 21 -7.93 6.27 -8.12
N PHE A 22 -8.58 6.82 -9.14
CA PHE A 22 -8.97 8.23 -9.17
C PHE A 22 -9.88 8.61 -7.99
N ARG A 23 -10.87 7.77 -7.67
CA ARG A 23 -11.85 8.04 -6.61
C ARG A 23 -11.23 7.92 -5.21
N ILE A 24 -10.46 6.88 -4.94
CA ILE A 24 -9.93 6.62 -3.59
C ILE A 24 -8.65 7.42 -3.39
N MET A 25 -7.61 7.17 -4.20
CA MET A 25 -6.33 7.84 -4.05
C MET A 25 -6.42 9.30 -4.50
N GLY A 26 -7.00 9.58 -5.67
CA GLY A 26 -7.14 10.96 -6.16
C GLY A 26 -8.02 11.83 -5.25
N LEU A 27 -9.35 11.66 -5.33
CA LEU A 27 -10.30 12.51 -4.58
C LEU A 27 -10.19 12.31 -3.06
N GLY A 28 -10.10 11.06 -2.60
CA GLY A 28 -9.98 10.75 -1.19
C GLY A 28 -8.63 11.21 -0.59
N GLY A 29 -7.52 11.05 -1.32
CA GLY A 29 -6.22 11.55 -0.90
C GLY A 29 -6.18 13.08 -0.82
N VAL A 30 -6.74 13.78 -1.81
CA VAL A 30 -6.90 15.25 -1.76
C VAL A 30 -7.70 15.67 -0.53
N ARG A 31 -8.82 14.98 -0.24
CA ARG A 31 -9.62 15.24 0.96
C ARG A 31 -8.84 14.98 2.25
N SER A 32 -8.03 13.93 2.31
CA SER A 32 -7.15 13.63 3.46
C SER A 32 -6.16 14.76 3.72
N VAL A 33 -5.48 15.22 2.67
CA VAL A 33 -4.53 16.35 2.73
C VAL A 33 -5.22 17.66 3.13
N MET A 34 -6.41 17.95 2.60
CA MET A 34 -7.19 19.13 3.01
C MET A 34 -7.57 19.08 4.50
N LYS A 35 -8.01 17.92 5.00
CA LYS A 35 -8.31 17.73 6.42
C LYS A 35 -7.07 17.93 7.29
N TYR A 36 -5.93 17.36 6.90
CA TYR A 36 -4.65 17.57 7.59
C TYR A 36 -4.29 19.06 7.66
N ARG A 37 -4.34 19.77 6.52
CA ARG A 37 -4.07 21.23 6.47
C ARG A 37 -5.04 22.03 7.35
N SER A 38 -6.30 21.65 7.40
CA SER A 38 -7.31 22.30 8.25
C SER A 38 -7.01 22.11 9.74
N ARG A 39 -6.64 20.88 10.15
CA ARG A 39 -6.25 20.56 11.53
C ARG A 39 -4.99 21.29 11.98
N LEU A 40 -3.99 21.36 11.10
CA LEU A 40 -2.75 22.09 11.38
C LEU A 40 -3.00 23.55 11.73
N LYS A 41 -3.97 24.21 11.07
CA LYS A 41 -4.35 25.60 11.39
C LYS A 41 -4.94 25.75 12.79
N ARG A 42 -5.44 24.67 13.39
CA ARG A 42 -5.98 24.61 14.77
C ARG A 42 -4.98 24.06 15.79
N GLY A 43 -3.73 23.78 15.39
CA GLY A 43 -2.74 23.15 16.26
C GLY A 43 -2.95 21.64 16.48
N GLU A 44 -3.88 21.01 15.76
CA GLU A 44 -4.11 19.56 15.81
C GLU A 44 -3.25 18.83 14.77
N PHE A 45 -2.52 17.79 15.19
CA PHE A 45 -1.71 16.98 14.27
C PHE A 45 -2.33 15.60 14.03
N PHE A 46 -2.68 15.32 12.79
CA PHE A 46 -3.03 13.97 12.33
C PHE A 46 -2.62 13.79 10.87
N PRO A 47 -1.71 12.87 10.53
CA PRO A 47 -1.08 12.83 9.22
C PRO A 47 -2.08 12.42 8.11
N PRO A 48 -1.89 12.92 6.87
CA PRO A 48 -2.77 12.60 5.75
C PRO A 48 -2.55 11.19 5.17
N PHE A 49 -1.45 10.55 5.54
CA PHE A 49 -0.99 9.23 5.08
C PHE A 49 -0.37 8.49 6.27
N LEU A 50 -0.51 7.16 6.32
CA LEU A 50 0.12 6.34 7.36
C LEU A 50 0.91 5.22 6.70
N TYR A 51 2.15 5.02 7.17
CA TYR A 51 2.98 3.89 6.78
C TYR A 51 3.03 2.94 7.98
N VAL A 52 2.67 1.68 7.76
CA VAL A 52 2.54 0.69 8.83
C VAL A 52 3.43 -0.50 8.50
N SER A 53 4.36 -0.80 9.41
CA SER A 53 5.13 -2.04 9.38
C SER A 53 4.26 -3.17 9.91
N ILE A 54 3.86 -4.11 9.05
CA ILE A 54 2.89 -5.16 9.41
C ILE A 54 3.54 -6.49 9.81
N ILE A 55 4.82 -6.66 9.46
CA ILE A 55 5.58 -7.89 9.67
C ILE A 55 7.07 -7.55 9.61
N ASN A 56 7.93 -8.23 10.37
CA ASN A 56 9.39 -8.06 10.28
C ASN A 56 10.11 -9.26 9.63
N SER A 57 9.39 -10.32 9.27
CA SER A 57 9.93 -11.45 8.50
C SER A 57 10.07 -11.12 7.03
N CYS A 58 11.15 -11.61 6.41
CA CYS A 58 11.42 -11.46 4.98
C CYS A 58 12.17 -12.70 4.47
N ASN A 59 11.92 -13.07 3.22
CA ASN A 59 12.66 -14.13 2.52
C ASN A 59 14.05 -13.68 2.05
N LEU A 60 14.36 -12.39 2.10
CA LEU A 60 15.63 -11.79 1.68
C LEU A 60 16.36 -11.11 2.85
N ARG A 61 17.67 -10.90 2.69
CA ARG A 61 18.54 -10.21 3.66
C ARG A 61 19.41 -9.15 2.96
N CYS A 62 18.78 -8.09 2.45
CA CYS A 62 19.45 -7.08 1.62
C CYS A 62 20.50 -6.27 2.40
N GLN A 63 21.60 -5.93 1.74
CA GLN A 63 22.59 -4.98 2.26
C GLN A 63 21.94 -3.59 2.36
N GLY A 64 21.82 -3.04 3.58
CA GLY A 64 21.11 -1.77 3.82
C GLY A 64 19.63 -1.91 4.19
N CYS A 65 19.15 -3.12 4.47
CA CYS A 65 17.79 -3.31 4.99
C CYS A 65 17.62 -2.60 6.35
N TRP A 66 16.56 -1.82 6.49
CA TRP A 66 16.22 -1.15 7.76
C TRP A 66 15.49 -2.09 8.74
N VAL A 67 14.96 -3.21 8.25
CA VAL A 67 14.19 -4.19 9.03
C VAL A 67 15.15 -5.20 9.65
N ASP A 68 15.07 -5.34 10.97
CA ASP A 68 15.82 -6.40 11.65
C ASP A 68 15.14 -7.76 11.46
N VAL A 69 15.48 -8.41 10.36
CA VAL A 69 15.07 -9.78 10.02
C VAL A 69 15.72 -10.86 10.89
N SER A 70 16.62 -10.49 11.81
CA SER A 70 17.24 -11.40 12.79
C SER A 70 16.57 -11.34 14.16
N ALA A 71 15.79 -10.28 14.43
CA ALA A 71 14.99 -10.15 15.64
C ALA A 71 13.90 -11.23 15.76
N LYS A 72 13.26 -11.27 16.93
CA LYS A 72 12.07 -12.09 17.14
C LYS A 72 11.00 -11.72 16.11
N GLN A 73 10.47 -12.73 15.43
CA GLN A 73 9.51 -12.54 14.36
C GLN A 73 8.15 -12.13 14.93
N GLU A 74 7.62 -11.03 14.43
CA GLU A 74 6.37 -10.43 14.86
C GLU A 74 5.57 -9.98 13.64
N ARG A 75 4.25 -10.03 13.77
CA ARG A 75 3.30 -9.57 12.78
C ARG A 75 2.12 -8.93 13.47
N ILE A 76 1.52 -7.94 12.84
CA ILE A 76 0.30 -7.31 13.36
C ILE A 76 -0.87 -8.28 13.23
N ASP A 77 -1.70 -8.34 14.27
CA ASP A 77 -2.97 -9.06 14.19
C ASP A 77 -3.92 -8.35 13.21
N ILE A 78 -4.70 -9.12 12.45
CA ILE A 78 -5.67 -8.58 11.49
C ILE A 78 -6.70 -7.65 12.13
N GLU A 79 -7.16 -7.95 13.34
CA GLU A 79 -8.12 -7.13 14.07
C GLU A 79 -7.47 -5.83 14.55
N ALA A 80 -6.21 -5.90 15.01
CA ALA A 80 -5.45 -4.71 15.37
C ALA A 80 -5.22 -3.80 14.15
N MET A 81 -4.86 -4.38 13.00
CA MET A 81 -4.71 -3.64 11.75
C MET A 81 -6.03 -3.04 11.28
N SER A 82 -7.12 -3.80 11.37
CA SER A 82 -8.46 -3.36 11.00
C SER A 82 -8.94 -2.18 11.86
N LYS A 83 -8.70 -2.24 13.17
CA LYS A 83 -8.97 -1.16 14.12
C LYS A 83 -8.17 0.10 13.75
N LEU A 84 -6.86 -0.03 13.52
CA LEU A 84 -5.99 1.08 13.12
C LEU A 84 -6.50 1.77 11.84
N ILE A 85 -6.80 0.99 10.79
CA ILE A 85 -7.29 1.54 9.52
C ILE A 85 -8.64 2.24 9.72
N THR A 86 -9.54 1.64 10.49
CA THR A 86 -10.88 2.18 10.74
C THR A 86 -10.82 3.51 11.51
N GLU A 87 -10.00 3.58 12.55
CA GLU A 87 -9.79 4.81 13.34
C GLU A 87 -9.14 5.91 12.47
N ALA A 88 -8.13 5.57 11.67
CA ALA A 88 -7.51 6.51 10.75
C ALA A 88 -8.48 6.98 9.65
N GLN A 89 -9.37 6.10 9.19
CA GLN A 89 -10.41 6.43 8.23
C GLN A 89 -11.46 7.38 8.81
N ALA A 90 -11.84 7.21 10.07
CA ALA A 90 -12.71 8.17 10.77
C ALA A 90 -12.07 9.57 10.81
N MET A 91 -10.74 9.62 10.95
CA MET A 91 -9.95 10.84 10.83
C MET A 91 -9.77 11.34 9.38
N GLY A 92 -10.31 10.61 8.39
CA GLY A 92 -10.36 11.00 6.98
C GLY A 92 -9.17 10.55 6.15
N ASN A 93 -8.29 9.72 6.71
CA ASN A 93 -7.23 9.08 5.94
C ASN A 93 -7.82 7.95 5.09
N VAL A 94 -7.32 7.82 3.86
CA VAL A 94 -7.72 6.75 2.95
C VAL A 94 -6.53 6.07 2.30
N PHE A 95 -5.30 6.45 2.64
CA PHE A 95 -4.10 5.94 1.99
C PHE A 95 -3.11 5.42 3.02
N PHE A 96 -2.68 4.19 2.79
CA PHE A 96 -1.82 3.44 3.69
C PHE A 96 -0.64 2.85 2.91
N GLY A 97 0.57 3.20 3.33
CA GLY A 97 1.78 2.50 2.94
C GLY A 97 1.93 1.24 3.80
N ILE A 98 2.01 0.09 3.17
CA ILE A 98 2.25 -1.19 3.84
C ILE A 98 3.72 -1.53 3.63
N VAL A 99 4.45 -1.57 4.74
CA VAL A 99 5.88 -1.83 4.81
C VAL A 99 6.16 -2.94 5.82
N GLY A 100 7.42 -3.23 6.07
CA GLY A 100 7.89 -4.26 6.97
C GLY A 100 9.04 -5.02 6.32
N GLY A 101 9.18 -6.31 6.64
CA GLY A 101 10.00 -7.25 5.88
C GLY A 101 9.40 -7.49 4.49
N GLU A 102 8.76 -8.64 4.26
CA GLU A 102 7.99 -8.88 3.03
C GLU A 102 6.48 -8.93 3.34
N PRO A 103 5.69 -7.89 3.02
CA PRO A 103 4.26 -7.84 3.33
C PRO A 103 3.46 -9.03 2.79
N PHE A 104 3.82 -9.59 1.62
CA PHE A 104 3.10 -10.74 1.07
C PHE A 104 3.41 -12.06 1.79
N MET A 105 4.36 -12.10 2.73
CA MET A 105 4.50 -13.22 3.68
C MET A 105 3.48 -13.17 4.84
N HIS A 106 2.76 -12.05 5.02
CA HIS A 106 1.69 -11.98 6.00
C HIS A 106 0.47 -12.79 5.50
N PRO A 107 0.06 -13.86 6.19
CA PRO A 107 -0.92 -14.83 5.65
C PRO A 107 -2.29 -14.20 5.38
N GLU A 108 -2.62 -13.10 6.07
CA GLU A 108 -3.92 -12.44 5.98
C GLU A 108 -3.88 -11.10 5.23
N ILE A 109 -2.78 -10.80 4.50
CA ILE A 109 -2.60 -9.49 3.86
C ILE A 109 -3.72 -9.14 2.87
N LEU A 110 -4.17 -10.12 2.09
CA LEU A 110 -5.28 -9.93 1.15
C LEU A 110 -6.62 -9.69 1.85
N GLU A 111 -6.80 -10.29 3.04
CA GLU A 111 -8.00 -10.07 3.85
C GLU A 111 -8.02 -8.65 4.44
N ILE A 112 -6.87 -8.13 4.89
CA ILE A 112 -6.75 -6.72 5.30
C ILE A 112 -7.23 -5.80 4.16
N PHE A 113 -6.76 -6.01 2.93
CA PHE A 113 -7.19 -5.19 1.80
C PHE A 113 -8.67 -5.34 1.48
N ARG A 114 -9.21 -6.56 1.62
CA ARG A 114 -10.62 -6.89 1.38
C ARG A 114 -11.55 -6.20 2.37
N ARG A 115 -11.17 -6.12 3.66
CA ARG A 115 -11.95 -5.46 4.73
C ARG A 115 -12.05 -3.95 4.57
N HIS A 116 -11.12 -3.32 3.86
CA HIS A 116 -11.05 -1.87 3.71
C HIS A 116 -11.12 -1.39 2.24
N PRO A 117 -12.23 -1.66 1.52
CA PRO A 117 -12.37 -1.34 0.09
C PRO A 117 -12.45 0.17 -0.20
N LYS A 118 -12.61 0.99 0.84
CA LYS A 118 -12.63 2.46 0.78
C LYS A 118 -11.25 3.09 1.01
N CYS A 119 -10.25 2.29 1.35
CA CYS A 119 -8.86 2.71 1.51
C CYS A 119 -8.03 2.22 0.32
N TYR A 120 -6.92 2.92 0.06
CA TYR A 120 -5.94 2.61 -0.97
C TYR A 120 -4.63 2.19 -0.31
N PHE A 121 -4.07 1.08 -0.76
CA PHE A 121 -2.88 0.49 -0.21
C PHE A 121 -1.73 0.57 -1.20
N GLN A 122 -0.61 1.11 -0.75
CA GLN A 122 0.65 1.04 -1.48
C GLN A 122 1.56 0.06 -0.76
N VAL A 123 1.88 -1.07 -1.39
CA VAL A 123 2.57 -2.18 -0.73
C VAL A 123 4.00 -2.25 -1.22
N PHE A 124 4.95 -2.05 -0.33
CA PHE A 124 6.38 -2.14 -0.63
C PHE A 124 6.78 -3.61 -0.55
N THR A 125 7.27 -4.19 -1.65
CA THR A 125 7.49 -5.63 -1.77
C THR A 125 8.70 -5.93 -2.65
N ASN A 126 9.33 -7.08 -2.45
CA ASN A 126 10.34 -7.63 -3.36
C ASN A 126 9.71 -8.42 -4.54
N GLY A 127 8.38 -8.56 -4.56
CA GLY A 127 7.62 -9.16 -5.65
C GLY A 127 7.62 -10.69 -5.71
N HIS A 128 8.43 -11.41 -4.92
CA HIS A 128 8.57 -12.88 -5.03
C HIS A 128 7.27 -13.63 -4.78
N PHE A 129 6.39 -13.10 -3.93
CA PHE A 129 5.13 -13.73 -3.55
C PHE A 129 3.92 -13.20 -4.35
N ILE A 130 4.12 -12.34 -5.35
CA ILE A 130 3.05 -11.95 -6.28
C ILE A 130 2.92 -13.04 -7.35
N THR A 131 2.22 -14.11 -7.01
CA THR A 131 1.84 -15.16 -7.97
C THR A 131 0.71 -14.70 -8.88
N SER A 132 0.37 -15.50 -9.91
CA SER A 132 -0.78 -15.23 -10.78
C SER A 132 -2.09 -15.12 -9.99
N GLU A 133 -2.27 -15.94 -8.96
CA GLU A 133 -3.44 -15.94 -8.07
C GLU A 133 -3.48 -14.65 -7.24
N VAL A 134 -2.35 -14.27 -6.63
CA VAL A 134 -2.23 -13.03 -5.86
C VAL A 134 -2.48 -11.82 -6.77
N ALA A 135 -1.87 -11.78 -7.95
CA ALA A 135 -2.08 -10.72 -8.94
C ALA A 135 -3.56 -10.64 -9.38
N GLY A 136 -4.23 -11.78 -9.56
CA GLY A 136 -5.66 -11.87 -9.83
C GLY A 136 -6.50 -11.26 -8.71
N GLU A 137 -6.18 -11.57 -7.45
CA GLU A 137 -6.85 -10.99 -6.29
C GLU A 137 -6.61 -9.49 -6.15
N LEU A 138 -5.37 -9.01 -6.34
CA LEU A 138 -5.06 -7.58 -6.34
C LEU A 138 -5.84 -6.84 -7.43
N ARG A 139 -5.93 -7.42 -8.63
CA ARG A 139 -6.78 -6.90 -9.72
C ARG A 139 -8.24 -6.88 -9.28
N ARG A 140 -8.77 -7.96 -8.71
CA ARG A 140 -10.19 -8.03 -8.26
C ARG A 140 -10.48 -6.96 -7.22
N LEU A 141 -9.65 -6.84 -6.20
CA LEU A 141 -9.75 -5.86 -5.12
C LEU A 141 -9.65 -4.42 -5.66
N GLY A 142 -8.63 -4.13 -6.46
CA GLY A 142 -8.47 -2.87 -7.18
C GLY A 142 -8.20 -1.64 -6.31
N ASN A 143 -7.82 -1.85 -5.05
CA ASN A 143 -7.46 -0.81 -4.08
C ASN A 143 -6.01 -0.97 -3.59
N VAL A 144 -5.18 -1.69 -4.33
CA VAL A 144 -3.79 -2.00 -3.97
C VAL A 144 -2.88 -1.71 -5.16
N THR A 145 -1.76 -1.03 -4.94
CA THR A 145 -0.65 -0.93 -5.88
C THR A 145 0.61 -1.52 -5.24
N PRO A 146 1.19 -2.60 -5.79
CA PRO A 146 2.51 -3.05 -5.37
C PRO A 146 3.60 -2.10 -5.91
N LEU A 147 4.53 -1.71 -5.03
CA LEU A 147 5.79 -1.05 -5.34
C LEU A 147 6.88 -2.10 -5.22
N ILE A 148 7.30 -2.61 -6.37
CA ILE A 148 8.31 -3.67 -6.45
C ILE A 148 9.69 -3.02 -6.34
N SER A 149 10.46 -3.46 -5.36
CA SER A 149 11.83 -3.00 -5.12
C SER A 149 12.78 -3.71 -6.09
N VAL A 150 13.55 -2.93 -6.84
CA VAL A 150 14.54 -3.42 -7.83
C VAL A 150 15.86 -2.73 -7.53
N GLU A 151 16.75 -3.43 -6.82
CA GLU A 151 18.06 -2.94 -6.37
C GLU A 151 19.13 -3.21 -7.43
N GLY A 152 18.92 -2.67 -8.62
CA GLY A 152 19.85 -2.78 -9.74
C GLY A 152 19.65 -4.00 -10.65
N THR A 153 20.72 -4.43 -11.29
CA THR A 153 20.70 -5.52 -12.30
C THR A 153 21.59 -6.66 -11.82
N GLU A 154 21.66 -7.76 -12.56
CA GLU A 154 22.61 -8.86 -12.26
C GLU A 154 24.06 -8.38 -12.14
N ILE A 155 24.41 -7.25 -12.76
CA ILE A 155 25.78 -6.70 -12.79
C ILE A 155 26.00 -5.64 -11.69
N ILE A 156 24.94 -5.00 -11.21
CA ILE A 156 25.00 -3.90 -10.26
C ILE A 156 24.05 -4.24 -9.10
N SER A 157 24.60 -4.69 -7.99
CA SER A 157 23.93 -4.82 -6.69
C SER A 157 24.60 -3.90 -5.67
#